data_AF-A0A6P3Y3H8-F1
#
_entry.id   AF-A0A6P3Y3H8-F1
#
_cell.length_a   1.000
_cell.length_b   1.000
_cell.length_c   1.000
_cell.angle_alpha   90.00
_cell.angle_beta   90.00
_cell.angle_gamma   90.00
#
_symmetry.space_group_name_H-M   'P 1'
#
loop_
_entity.id
_entity.type
_entity.pdbx_description
1 polymer ?
#
loop_
_entity_poly.entity_id
_entity_poly.type
_entity_poly.pdbx_seq_one_letter_code
_entity_poly.pdbx_strand_id
1 'polypeptide(L)'
;MQLSIHKEKKYICDQCLRYFYLKKLKTHAIVCQEMNNCAILLLSEDKWFSFDNYSRKERLPFVVYTDLECVLKKIARNTLEEKCILHTYQHHKLFSIRNYAHCSYDIILFVYRFRRDTNCVSRFVERLEVLALNKEYLIY
;
A
#
# COMPACT_ATOMS: atom_id res chain seq x y z
N MET A 1 -7.30 7.89 -13.28
CA MET A 1 -8.58 7.92 -14.04
C MET A 1 -8.43 6.94 -15.20
N GLN A 2 -9.32 5.96 -15.32
CA GLN A 2 -9.28 4.95 -16.38
C GLN A 2 -10.56 5.06 -17.21
N LEU A 3 -10.45 4.96 -18.54
CA LEU A 3 -11.59 5.01 -19.45
C LEU A 3 -12.14 3.60 -19.66
N SER A 4 -13.47 3.47 -19.69
CA SER A 4 -14.15 2.25 -20.10
C SER A 4 -14.04 2.07 -21.63
N ILE A 5 -14.38 0.87 -22.11
CA ILE A 5 -14.48 0.57 -23.55
C ILE A 5 -15.47 1.53 -24.24
N HIS A 6 -16.49 1.98 -23.50
CA HIS A 6 -17.49 2.97 -23.94
C HIS A 6 -17.05 4.43 -23.73
N LYS A 7 -15.75 4.69 -23.50
CA LYS A 7 -15.16 6.02 -23.24
C LYS A 7 -15.69 6.74 -21.99
N GLU A 8 -16.36 6.03 -21.09
CA GLU A 8 -16.84 6.61 -19.83
C GLU A 8 -15.72 6.61 -18.78
N LYS A 9 -15.61 7.70 -18.02
CA LYS A 9 -14.61 7.85 -16.95
C LYS A 9 -14.98 6.97 -15.76
N LYS A 10 -14.08 6.05 -15.40
CA LYS A 10 -14.14 5.26 -14.17
C LYS A 10 -13.17 5.81 -13.12
N TYR A 11 -13.63 5.78 -11.88
CA TYR A 11 -12.94 6.26 -10.69
C TYR A 11 -12.77 5.08 -9.72
N ILE A 12 -11.68 5.07 -8.96
CA ILE A 12 -11.36 3.98 -8.03
C ILE A 12 -11.73 4.46 -6.62
N CYS A 13 -12.40 3.62 -5.83
CA CYS A 13 -12.65 3.91 -4.42
C CYS A 13 -11.36 3.85 -3.60
N ASP A 14 -11.18 4.82 -2.68
CA ASP A 14 -9.96 4.95 -1.88
C ASP A 14 -9.74 3.87 -0.81
N GLN A 15 -10.78 3.12 -0.46
CA GLN A 15 -10.66 2.08 0.56
C GLN A 15 -10.71 0.66 -0.01
N CYS A 16 -11.71 0.34 -0.83
CA CYS A 16 -11.92 -1.03 -1.33
C CYS A 16 -11.29 -1.32 -2.71
N LEU A 17 -10.63 -0.33 -3.32
CA LEU A 17 -9.98 -0.43 -4.63
C LEU A 17 -10.89 -0.83 -5.81
N ARG A 18 -12.22 -0.81 -5.64
CA ARG A 18 -13.18 -1.11 -6.72
C ARG A 18 -13.41 0.11 -7.64
N TYR A 19 -13.69 -0.18 -8.92
CA TYR A 19 -14.00 0.83 -9.93
C TYR A 19 -15.48 1.19 -9.93
N PHE A 20 -15.78 2.49 -9.97
CA PHE A 20 -17.12 3.05 -10.00
C PHE A 20 -17.24 4.20 -11.01
N TYR A 21 -18.46 4.46 -11.45
CA TYR A 21 -18.82 5.72 -12.10
C TYR A 21 -19.01 6.82 -11.06
N LEU A 22 -18.78 8.08 -11.42
CA LEU A 22 -18.74 9.20 -10.47
C LEU A 22 -19.95 9.26 -9.52
N LYS A 23 -21.17 9.09 -10.04
CA LYS A 23 -22.40 9.09 -9.23
C LYS A 23 -22.42 7.93 -8.22
N LYS A 24 -22.09 6.72 -8.69
CA LYS A 24 -22.03 5.51 -7.84
C LYS A 24 -20.86 5.55 -6.85
N LEU A 25 -19.76 6.23 -7.17
CA LEU A 25 -18.63 6.39 -6.27
C LEU A 25 -19.03 7.22 -5.05
N LYS A 26 -19.76 8.33 -5.24
CA LYS A 26 -20.19 9.20 -4.12
C LYS A 26 -21.09 8.45 -3.14
N THR A 27 -22.07 7.70 -3.65
CA THR A 27 -22.96 6.88 -2.81
C THR A 27 -22.20 5.73 -2.15
N HIS A 28 -21.29 5.09 -2.89
CA HIS A 28 -20.46 4.04 -2.35
C HIS A 28 -19.49 4.56 -1.28
N ALA A 29 -18.89 5.74 -1.45
CA ALA A 29 -17.87 6.26 -0.54
C ALA A 29 -18.40 6.41 0.89
N ILE A 30 -19.65 6.86 1.05
CA ILE A 30 -20.31 6.98 2.36
C ILE A 30 -20.42 5.60 3.00
N VAL A 31 -21.04 4.64 2.30
CA VAL A 31 -21.21 3.25 2.80
C VAL A 31 -19.86 2.55 3.01
N CYS A 32 -18.89 2.79 2.13
CA CYS A 32 -17.57 2.20 2.21
C CYS A 32 -16.81 2.72 3.41
N GLN A 33 -16.92 4.02 3.71
CA GLN A 33 -16.28 4.65 4.86
C GLN A 33 -16.95 4.27 6.18
N GLU A 34 -18.27 4.06 6.20
CA GLU A 34 -19.03 3.61 7.37
C GLU A 34 -18.91 2.10 7.63
N MET A 35 -18.87 1.27 6.58
CA MET A 35 -18.79 -0.20 6.70
C MET A 35 -17.36 -0.73 6.74
N ASN A 36 -16.37 -0.02 6.17
CA ASN A 36 -14.97 -0.38 6.38
C ASN A 36 -14.47 0.23 7.69
N ASN A 37 -14.99 -0.31 8.79
CA ASN A 37 -14.07 -0.87 9.77
C ASN A 37 -13.42 -2.11 9.15
N CYS A 38 -12.71 -1.96 8.02
CA CYS A 38 -11.58 -2.83 7.73
C CYS A 38 -10.56 -2.48 8.80
N ALA A 39 -10.86 -2.85 10.05
CA ALA A 39 -9.85 -3.31 10.95
C ALA A 39 -8.98 -4.19 10.08
N ILE A 40 -7.70 -3.86 10.04
CA ILE A 40 -6.72 -4.92 9.91
C ILE A 40 -7.12 -5.85 11.05
N LEU A 41 -7.91 -6.88 10.73
CA LEU A 41 -8.12 -8.00 11.62
C LEU A 41 -6.75 -8.65 11.62
N LEU A 42 -5.87 -8.11 12.47
CA LEU A 42 -4.95 -8.96 13.20
C LEU A 42 -5.87 -10.08 13.70
N LEU A 43 -5.65 -11.28 13.17
CA LEU A 43 -6.38 -12.47 13.59
C LEU A 43 -6.44 -12.44 15.13
N SER A 44 -7.59 -12.79 15.70
CA SER A 44 -7.79 -12.78 17.17
C SER A 44 -6.63 -13.50 17.86
N GLU A 45 -6.35 -13.13 19.11
CA GLU A 45 -5.18 -13.64 19.85
C GLU A 45 -5.06 -15.18 19.87
N ASP A 46 -6.15 -15.90 19.62
CA ASP A 46 -6.18 -17.36 19.58
C ASP A 46 -5.70 -17.99 18.26
N LYS A 47 -5.35 -17.22 17.24
CA LYS A 47 -4.98 -17.73 15.89
C LYS A 47 -3.59 -17.28 15.42
N TRP A 48 -2.66 -17.09 16.34
CA TRP A 48 -1.27 -16.82 15.98
C TRP A 48 -0.52 -18.10 15.62
N PHE A 49 0.32 -18.03 14.60
CA PHE A 49 1.39 -18.99 14.40
C PHE A 49 2.49 -18.65 15.41
N SER A 50 2.55 -19.38 16.52
CA SER A 50 3.61 -19.22 17.53
C SER A 50 4.83 -20.06 17.15
N PHE A 51 6.02 -19.53 17.42
CA PHE A 51 7.23 -20.33 17.37
C PHE A 51 7.44 -20.99 18.74
N ASP A 52 7.77 -22.28 18.76
CA ASP A 52 7.95 -23.01 20.02
C ASP A 52 9.29 -22.67 20.73
N ASN A 53 10.16 -21.91 20.06
CA ASN A 53 11.50 -21.58 20.56
C ASN A 53 11.82 -20.08 20.50
N TYR A 54 11.50 -19.38 21.59
CA TYR A 54 11.76 -17.94 21.75
C TYR A 54 13.19 -17.59 22.18
N SER A 55 14.04 -18.59 22.46
CA SER A 55 15.38 -18.37 23.04
C SER A 55 16.35 -17.61 22.12
N ARG A 56 16.07 -17.55 20.81
CA ARG A 56 16.87 -16.84 19.80
C ARG A 56 16.13 -15.69 19.12
N LYS A 57 15.10 -15.14 19.77
CA LYS A 57 14.34 -14.02 19.20
C LYS A 57 15.19 -12.75 19.24
N GLU A 58 15.61 -12.27 18.08
CA GLU A 58 16.13 -10.91 17.95
C GLU A 58 14.99 -9.92 18.24
N ARG A 59 15.19 -9.03 19.22
CA ARG A 59 14.24 -7.96 19.48
C ARG A 59 14.37 -6.96 18.34
N LEU A 60 13.42 -7.01 17.40
CA LEU A 60 13.29 -6.00 16.36
C LEU A 60 12.60 -4.77 16.97
N PRO A 61 13.31 -3.65 17.13
CA PRO A 61 12.77 -2.44 17.74
C PRO A 61 11.60 -1.84 16.93
N PHE A 62 11.64 -2.11 15.62
CA PHE A 62 10.69 -1.62 14.64
C PHE A 62 10.41 -2.68 13.58
N VAL A 63 9.14 -2.80 13.19
CA VAL A 63 8.71 -3.59 12.04
C VAL A 63 7.81 -2.73 11.17
N VAL A 64 8.16 -2.58 9.89
CA VAL A 64 7.34 -1.86 8.91
C VAL A 64 6.88 -2.83 7.84
N TYR A 65 5.59 -3.14 7.84
CA TYR A 65 4.94 -3.89 6.78
C TYR A 65 4.49 -2.91 5.70
N THR A 66 4.86 -3.17 4.45
CA THR A 66 4.47 -2.29 3.33
C THR A 66 3.97 -3.14 2.17
N ASP A 67 2.85 -2.70 1.61
CA ASP A 67 2.24 -3.25 0.41
C ASP A 67 2.14 -2.16 -0.67
N LEU A 68 2.41 -2.56 -1.91
CA LEU A 68 2.65 -1.68 -3.05
C LEU A 68 1.76 -2.08 -4.22
N GLU A 69 0.89 -1.17 -4.64
CA GLU A 69 0.02 -1.40 -5.79
C GLU A 69 0.50 -0.63 -7.01
N CYS A 70 0.58 -1.32 -8.14
CA CYS A 70 1.05 -0.77 -9.41
C CYS A 70 -0.07 -0.70 -10.44
N VAL A 71 -0.09 0.42 -11.17
CA VAL A 71 -0.90 0.55 -12.39
C VAL A 71 -0.05 0.16 -13.60
N LEU A 72 -0.62 -0.67 -14.45
CA LEU A 72 0.03 -1.16 -15.65
C LEU A 72 -0.07 -0.13 -16.77
N LYS A 73 1.07 0.32 -17.29
CA LYS A 73 1.15 1.18 -18.48
C LYS A 73 1.61 0.38 -19.68
N LYS A 74 0.88 0.48 -20.78
CA LYS A 74 1.32 -0.11 -22.06
C LYS A 74 2.56 0.64 -22.55
N ILE A 75 3.60 -0.10 -22.92
CA ILE A 75 4.77 0.44 -23.59
C ILE A 75 4.42 0.61 -25.08
N ALA A 76 4.65 1.80 -25.64
CA ALA A 76 4.39 2.06 -27.06
C ALA A 76 5.44 1.32 -27.91
N ARG A 77 5.02 0.75 -29.04
CA ARG A 77 5.86 -0.10 -29.90
C ARG A 77 6.92 0.68 -30.71
N ASN A 78 7.00 1.99 -30.56
CA ASN A 78 7.61 2.87 -31.55
C ASN A 78 9.04 3.29 -31.19
N THR A 79 9.65 2.71 -30.16
CA THR A 79 10.99 3.11 -29.66
C THR A 79 12.01 1.97 -29.60
N LEU A 80 11.73 0.80 -30.21
CA LEU A 80 12.74 -0.26 -30.32
C LEU A 80 12.93 -0.65 -31.78
N GLU A 81 14.18 -0.58 -32.23
CA GLU A 81 14.66 -1.16 -33.47
C GLU A 81 14.31 -2.66 -33.52
N GLU A 82 13.31 -2.95 -34.36
CA GLU A 82 13.15 -4.09 -35.27
C GLU A 82 13.46 -5.56 -34.92
N LYS A 83 13.95 -6.01 -33.75
CA LYS A 83 14.24 -7.46 -33.65
C LYS A 83 14.04 -8.22 -32.35
N CYS A 84 13.65 -7.57 -31.27
CA CYS A 84 13.37 -8.23 -29.99
C CYS A 84 12.19 -7.43 -29.38
N ILE A 85 11.05 -7.93 -28.87
CA ILE A 85 10.75 -9.15 -28.14
C ILE A 85 9.22 -9.35 -28.19
N LEU A 86 8.81 -10.60 -28.36
CA LEU A 86 7.44 -11.10 -28.53
C LEU A 86 6.59 -11.14 -27.25
N HIS A 87 6.79 -10.26 -26.27
CA HIS A 87 5.97 -10.29 -25.04
C HIS A 87 5.36 -8.93 -24.70
N THR A 88 4.11 -8.99 -24.27
CA THR A 88 3.24 -7.92 -23.79
C THR A 88 3.79 -7.26 -22.52
N TYR A 89 4.98 -6.66 -22.58
CA TYR A 89 5.57 -5.97 -21.44
C TYR A 89 4.77 -4.72 -21.11
N GLN A 90 4.17 -4.71 -19.92
CA GLN A 90 3.52 -3.55 -19.34
C GLN A 90 4.46 -2.96 -18.29
N HIS A 91 4.68 -1.66 -18.36
CA HIS A 91 5.47 -0.96 -17.35
C HIS A 91 4.63 -0.82 -16.08
N HIS A 92 5.09 -1.45 -15.00
CA HIS A 92 4.48 -1.33 -13.68
C HIS A 92 4.86 0.03 -13.09
N LYS A 93 3.91 0.97 -13.09
CA LYS A 93 4.08 2.25 -12.42
C LYS A 93 3.41 2.17 -11.06
N LEU A 94 4.17 2.35 -9.99
CA LEU A 94 3.61 2.41 -8.65
C LEU A 94 2.53 3.51 -8.55
N PHE A 95 1.44 3.18 -7.90
CA PHE A 95 0.26 4.02 -7.79
C PHE A 95 -0.22 4.22 -6.35
N SER A 96 -0.02 3.23 -5.49
CA SER A 96 -0.35 3.36 -4.09
C SER A 96 0.59 2.60 -3.18
N ILE A 97 0.75 3.12 -1.97
CA ILE A 97 1.51 2.50 -0.89
C ILE A 97 0.61 2.40 0.32
N ARG A 98 0.58 1.21 0.91
CA ARG A 98 -0.04 0.94 2.20
C ARG A 98 1.06 0.51 3.14
N ASN A 99 1.17 1.13 4.30
CA ASN A 99 2.14 0.71 5.30
C ASN A 99 1.51 0.62 6.70
N TYR A 100 2.10 -0.27 7.49
CA TYR A 100 1.81 -0.48 8.87
C TYR A 100 3.14 -0.59 9.61
N ALA A 101 3.41 0.38 10.48
CA ALA A 101 4.59 0.40 11.32
C ALA A 101 4.22 0.00 12.75
N HIS A 102 5.03 -0.87 13.33
CA HIS A 102 4.95 -1.30 14.72
C HIS A 102 6.29 -1.01 15.40
N CYS A 103 6.24 -0.38 16.57
CA CYS A 103 7.40 -0.17 17.44
C CYS A 103 7.19 -0.95 18.73
N SER A 104 8.20 -1.70 19.17
CA SER A 104 8.12 -2.46 20.41
C SER A 104 8.25 -1.58 21.67
N TYR A 105 8.77 -0.36 21.52
CA TYR A 105 8.99 0.57 22.63
C TYR A 105 7.85 1.56 22.84
N ASP A 106 7.06 1.85 21.79
CA ASP A 106 5.96 2.81 21.87
C ASP A 106 4.74 2.34 21.09
N ILE A 107 3.64 2.14 21.83
CA ILE A 107 2.36 1.65 21.32
C ILE A 107 1.57 2.75 20.57
N ILE A 108 1.99 4.01 20.69
CA ILE A 108 1.35 5.15 20.02
C ILE A 108 1.82 5.28 18.56
N LEU A 109 2.98 4.71 18.21
CA LEU A 109 3.53 4.71 16.85
C LEU A 109 2.91 3.68 15.90
N PHE A 110 1.88 2.97 16.35
CA PHE A 110 1.06 2.09 15.53
C PHE A 110 0.26 2.92 14.51
N VAL A 111 0.87 3.23 13.37
CA VAL A 111 0.23 4.07 12.36
C VAL A 111 0.07 3.31 11.06
N TYR A 112 -1.14 2.80 10.85
CA TYR A 112 -1.59 2.39 9.52
C TYR A 112 -1.73 3.62 8.63
N ARG A 113 -1.14 3.57 7.43
CA ARG A 113 -1.28 4.64 6.44
C ARG A 113 -1.50 4.08 5.06
N PHE A 114 -2.33 4.80 4.33
CA PHE A 114 -2.63 4.54 2.95
C PHE A 114 -2.49 5.82 2.14
N ARG A 115 -1.72 5.78 1.05
CA ARG A 115 -1.59 6.92 0.14
C ARG A 115 -1.67 6.51 -1.32
N ARG A 116 -2.35 7.37 -2.08
CA ARG A 116 -2.52 7.30 -3.54
C ARG A 116 -2.20 8.65 -4.14
N ASP A 117 -0.97 8.81 -4.58
CA ASP A 117 -0.53 10.01 -5.26
C ASP A 117 0.76 9.73 -6.04
N THR A 118 1.15 10.65 -6.92
CA THR A 118 2.34 10.49 -7.77
C THR A 118 3.65 10.51 -6.99
N ASN A 119 3.63 11.01 -5.76
CA ASN A 119 4.79 11.19 -4.88
C ASN A 119 4.76 10.19 -3.71
N CYS A 120 3.91 9.16 -3.79
CA CYS A 120 3.70 8.22 -2.69
C CYS A 120 5.01 7.51 -2.28
N VAL A 121 5.91 7.24 -3.25
CA VAL A 121 7.26 6.71 -2.99
C VAL A 121 8.11 7.68 -2.20
N SER A 122 8.30 8.91 -2.70
CA SER A 122 9.17 9.90 -2.06
C SER A 122 8.72 10.17 -0.63
N ARG A 123 7.41 10.32 -0.41
CA ARG A 123 6.85 10.52 0.94
C ARG A 123 6.97 9.31 1.85
N PHE A 124 7.00 8.09 1.29
CA PHE A 124 7.28 6.89 2.05
C PHE A 124 8.75 6.86 2.49
N VAL A 125 9.68 7.16 1.59
CA VAL A 125 11.12 7.21 1.88
C VAL A 125 11.45 8.29 2.91
N GLU A 126 10.97 9.53 2.74
CA GLU A 126 11.13 10.62 3.71
C GLU A 126 10.70 10.20 5.13
N ARG A 127 9.67 9.35 5.22
CA ARG A 127 9.16 8.89 6.50
C ARG A 127 10.00 7.76 7.09
N LEU A 128 10.51 6.85 6.26
CA LEU A 128 11.48 5.86 6.72
C LEU A 128 12.75 6.54 7.26
N GLU A 129 13.19 7.62 6.61
CA GLU A 129 14.32 8.43 7.08
C GLU A 129 14.02 9.06 8.45
N VAL A 130 12.85 9.68 8.63
CA VAL A 130 12.43 10.20 9.95
C VAL A 130 12.36 9.10 11.01
N LEU A 131 11.85 7.92 10.67
CA LEU A 131 11.81 6.77 11.59
C LEU A 131 13.22 6.32 11.97
N ALA A 132 14.16 6.28 11.01
CA ALA A 132 15.55 5.88 11.25
C ALA A 132 16.32 6.93 12.07
N LEU A 133 16.00 8.22 11.92
CA LEU A 133 16.71 9.32 12.58
C LEU A 133 16.17 9.66 13.97
N ASN A 134 14.97 9.19 14.33
CA ASN A 134 14.43 9.40 15.67
C ASN A 134 15.20 8.56 16.71
N LYS A 135 16.23 9.17 17.28
CA LYS A 135 17.12 8.60 18.30
C LYS A 135 16.42 8.19 19.59
N GLU A 136 15.24 8.74 19.90
CA GLU A 136 14.47 8.38 21.11
C GLU A 136 14.10 6.90 21.19
N TYR A 137 14.06 6.19 20.05
CA TYR A 137 13.71 4.76 19.99
C TYR A 137 14.91 3.82 19.79
N LEU A 138 16.13 4.35 19.72
CA LEU A 138 17.37 3.59 19.53
C LEU A 138 18.24 3.52 20.80
N ILE A 139 17.72 4.00 21.95
CA ILE A 139 18.49 4.13 23.22
C ILE A 139 18.08 3.08 24.28
N TYR A 140 17.27 2.06 23.94
CA TYR A 140 16.92 0.97 24.89
C TYR A 140 17.19 -0.43 24.36
#